data_AF-A0A293LUI7-F1
#
_entry.id   AF-A0A293LUI7-F1
#
_cell.length_a   1.000
_cell.length_b   1.000
_cell.length_c   1.000
_cell.angle_alpha   90.00
_cell.angle_beta   90.00
_cell.angle_gamma   90.00
#
_symmetry.space_group_name_H-M   'P 1'
#
loop_
_entity.id
_entity.type
_entity.pdbx_description
1 polymer ?
#
loop_
_entity_poly.entity_id
_entity_poly.type
_entity_poly.pdbx_seq_one_letter_code
_entity_poly.pdbx_strand_id
1 'polypeptide(L)'
;MTSRDSFFSQAQRSRITWEVLMRASFDTQDRQKGIYRLLNDGVYLAAYPLHDGPCGRGAFDPLTEVRTERRILYSEWARASAWYRQQPLHLIKRYFGEKTGLYFAWLGFYTSMLFLPAIIGVMTTFYGISEMTSNTPTKETCDPQISGNIILCPGCKKRCSYDYLYNKCTFSKIVYLFDNPATVGFSIFVALWATIFIELWKRKQAVLGWEWNLTDIDSITEIVNPEYEAKATVYKLNPVTMQYEPYVPLWEKIARISGANSVVLFMMCLVICTVFGIIAYRIILVALLSRSQNWRALAHVTTAITASLLNLVIILLMNRVYCRIATRLTDIERPRTQSEYEDSFTFKMFLFTFLNTYSSLIYIAFFKGRFNGYPGKPGTLFGYSLDTCEGGACMRFAFSWPSSWWASKSLATCRR
;
A
#
# COMPACT_ATOMS: atom_id res chain seq x y z
N MET A 1 13.73 -35.30 -27.75
CA MET A 1 15.07 -35.55 -27.17
C MET A 1 15.71 -34.21 -26.92
N THR A 2 15.75 -33.75 -25.67
CA THR A 2 16.46 -32.52 -25.30
C THR A 2 17.97 -32.79 -25.43
N SER A 3 18.67 -31.99 -26.22
CA SER A 3 20.14 -32.00 -26.25
C SER A 3 20.69 -31.76 -24.85
N ARG A 4 21.81 -32.41 -24.49
CA ARG A 4 22.47 -32.29 -23.18
C ARG A 4 22.70 -30.81 -22.80
N ASP A 5 22.95 -29.97 -23.79
CA ASP A 5 23.23 -28.54 -23.63
C ASP A 5 21.98 -27.66 -23.44
N SER A 6 20.78 -28.20 -23.60
CA SER A 6 19.52 -27.44 -23.43
C SER A 6 18.65 -27.95 -22.27
N PHE A 7 19.18 -28.87 -21.46
CA PHE A 7 18.41 -29.48 -20.36
C PHE A 7 18.12 -28.49 -19.22
N PHE A 8 19.13 -27.73 -18.78
CA PHE A 8 18.96 -26.68 -17.78
C PHE A 8 18.71 -25.33 -18.45
N SER A 9 17.69 -24.60 -18.00
CA SER A 9 17.48 -23.22 -18.39
C SER A 9 18.62 -22.33 -17.89
N GLN A 10 18.81 -21.17 -18.51
CA GLN A 10 19.83 -20.22 -18.07
C GLN A 10 19.59 -19.74 -16.63
N ALA A 11 18.34 -19.48 -16.26
CA ALA A 11 17.98 -19.15 -14.88
C ALA A 11 18.34 -20.28 -13.89
N GLN A 12 18.10 -21.55 -14.25
CA GLN A 12 18.49 -22.70 -13.42
C GLN A 12 20.01 -22.82 -13.30
N ARG A 13 20.76 -22.62 -14.39
CA ARG A 13 22.24 -22.61 -14.35
C ARG A 13 22.75 -21.53 -13.42
N SER A 14 22.26 -20.30 -13.58
CA SER A 14 22.61 -19.18 -12.71
C SER A 14 22.25 -19.46 -11.25
N ARG A 15 21.10 -20.09 -10.97
CA ARG A 15 20.71 -20.51 -9.61
C ARG A 15 21.66 -21.56 -9.04
N ILE A 16 22.01 -22.60 -9.80
CA ILE A 16 22.95 -23.63 -9.36
C ILE A 16 24.32 -23.02 -9.08
N THR A 17 24.84 -22.18 -9.99
CA THR A 17 26.11 -21.48 -9.77
C THR A 17 26.04 -20.58 -8.54
N TRP A 18 24.91 -19.89 -8.32
CA TRP A 18 24.70 -19.07 -7.14
C TRP A 18 24.74 -19.91 -5.85
N GLU A 19 24.07 -21.05 -5.81
CA GLU A 19 24.12 -21.99 -4.68
C GLU A 19 25.54 -22.50 -4.39
N VAL A 20 26.33 -22.77 -5.43
CA VAL A 20 27.73 -23.17 -5.28
C VAL A 20 28.56 -22.02 -4.70
N LEU A 21 28.42 -20.79 -5.23
CA LEU A 21 29.12 -19.61 -4.72
C LEU A 21 28.73 -19.26 -3.27
N MET A 22 27.49 -19.57 -2.88
CA MET A 22 26.99 -19.39 -1.52
C MET A 22 27.54 -20.40 -0.52
N ARG A 23 27.83 -21.63 -0.96
CA ARG A 23 28.29 -22.71 -0.08
C ARG A 23 29.81 -22.90 -0.09
N ALA A 24 30.50 -22.37 -1.10
CA ALA A 24 31.94 -22.46 -1.23
C ALA A 24 32.63 -21.84 0.01
N SER A 25 33.47 -22.63 0.67
CA SER A 25 34.39 -22.15 1.69
C SER A 25 35.66 -21.61 1.06
N PHE A 26 36.23 -20.60 1.69
CA PHE A 26 37.50 -20.00 1.29
C PHE A 26 38.56 -20.04 2.41
N ASP A 27 38.23 -20.68 3.54
CA ASP A 27 39.13 -20.92 4.66
C ASP A 27 39.42 -22.43 4.79
N THR A 28 40.69 -22.76 5.05
CA THR A 28 41.17 -24.09 5.43
C THR A 28 40.44 -24.73 6.62
N GLN A 29 39.89 -23.93 7.55
CA GLN A 29 39.13 -24.44 8.69
C GLN A 29 37.62 -24.59 8.41
N ASP A 30 37.16 -24.36 7.17
CA ASP A 30 35.75 -24.43 6.75
C ASP A 30 34.79 -23.54 7.56
N ARG A 31 35.33 -22.52 8.25
CA ARG A 31 34.55 -21.58 9.08
C ARG A 31 34.01 -20.39 8.30
N GLN A 32 34.63 -20.05 7.17
CA GLN A 32 34.23 -18.92 6.34
C GLN A 32 33.70 -19.40 5.00
N LYS A 33 32.42 -19.13 4.76
CA LYS A 33 31.65 -19.61 3.60
C LYS A 33 30.91 -18.46 2.92
N GLY A 34 30.76 -18.59 1.61
CA GLY A 34 29.79 -17.83 0.84
C GLY A 34 30.27 -16.48 0.29
N ILE A 35 29.80 -16.19 -0.92
CA ILE A 35 30.14 -14.98 -1.68
C ILE A 35 29.67 -13.68 -1.01
N TYR A 36 28.57 -13.69 -0.24
CA TYR A 36 28.07 -12.47 0.43
C TYR A 36 29.08 -11.88 1.40
N ARG A 37 29.88 -12.71 2.08
CA ARG A 37 30.91 -12.21 2.99
C ARG A 37 32.01 -11.48 2.23
N LEU A 38 32.46 -12.04 1.10
CA LEU A 38 33.45 -11.40 0.22
C LEU A 38 32.93 -10.10 -0.41
N LEU A 39 31.62 -10.01 -0.67
CA LEU A 39 30.98 -8.77 -1.13
C LEU A 39 30.92 -7.72 0.00
N ASN A 40 30.54 -8.14 1.22
CA ASN A 40 30.44 -7.24 2.37
C ASN A 40 31.82 -6.73 2.83
N ASP A 41 32.86 -7.57 2.74
CA ASP A 41 34.24 -7.20 3.06
C ASP A 41 34.89 -6.34 1.96
N GLY A 42 34.20 -6.15 0.82
CA GLY A 42 34.67 -5.33 -0.30
C GLY A 42 35.74 -6.00 -1.18
N VAL A 43 35.96 -7.31 -1.04
CA VAL A 43 36.87 -8.09 -1.89
C VAL A 43 36.30 -8.19 -3.31
N TYR A 44 34.99 -8.42 -3.43
CA TYR A 44 34.26 -8.34 -4.70
C TYR A 44 33.36 -7.11 -4.71
N LEU A 45 33.28 -6.44 -5.86
CA LEU A 45 32.42 -5.26 -6.04
C LEU A 45 30.95 -5.64 -6.29
N ALA A 46 30.72 -6.69 -7.07
CA ALA A 46 29.37 -7.13 -7.43
C ALA A 46 29.40 -8.58 -7.92
N ALA A 47 28.30 -9.29 -7.72
CA ALA A 47 28.04 -10.60 -8.29
C ALA A 47 26.61 -10.63 -8.85
N TYR A 48 26.46 -10.90 -10.14
CA TYR A 48 25.16 -10.90 -10.81
C TYR A 48 25.15 -11.85 -12.02
N PRO A 49 23.98 -12.45 -12.34
CA PRO A 49 23.84 -13.24 -13.56
C PRO A 49 23.78 -12.31 -14.79
N LEU A 50 24.28 -12.82 -15.93
CA LEU A 50 24.20 -12.11 -17.20
C LEU A 50 22.85 -12.33 -17.90
N HIS A 51 22.33 -11.27 -18.51
CA HIS A 51 21.14 -11.33 -19.37
C HIS A 51 21.49 -11.81 -20.77
N ASP A 52 20.53 -12.50 -21.39
CA ASP A 52 20.63 -12.94 -22.79
C ASP A 52 20.55 -11.72 -23.72
N GLY A 53 21.71 -11.34 -24.26
CA GLY A 53 21.86 -10.39 -25.36
C GLY A 53 21.27 -8.98 -25.15
N PRO A 54 21.34 -8.15 -26.20
CA PRO A 54 20.76 -6.82 -26.20
C PRO A 54 19.21 -6.86 -26.14
N CYS A 55 18.57 -5.79 -25.68
CA CYS A 55 17.10 -5.66 -25.74
C CYS A 55 16.61 -4.90 -27.01
N GLY A 56 17.52 -4.25 -27.74
CA GLY A 56 17.24 -3.36 -28.88
C GLY A 56 16.81 -4.06 -30.18
N ARG A 57 16.57 -3.27 -31.25
CA ARG A 57 16.41 -3.81 -32.61
C ARG A 57 17.77 -4.39 -33.04
N GLY A 58 17.81 -5.67 -33.41
CA GLY A 58 19.06 -6.40 -33.74
C GLY A 58 19.51 -7.43 -32.70
N ALA A 59 18.73 -7.70 -31.66
CA ALA A 59 19.00 -8.75 -30.68
C ALA A 59 18.74 -10.15 -31.26
N PHE A 60 19.71 -10.62 -32.03
CA PHE A 60 19.83 -11.99 -32.51
C PHE A 60 20.99 -12.65 -31.78
N ASP A 61 20.85 -13.94 -31.48
CA ASP A 61 21.98 -14.72 -31.02
C ASP A 61 22.99 -14.87 -32.17
N PRO A 62 24.24 -14.39 -32.02
CA PRO A 62 25.23 -14.43 -33.09
C PRO A 62 25.60 -15.85 -33.55
N LEU A 63 25.25 -16.88 -32.76
CA LEU A 63 25.55 -18.28 -33.08
C LEU A 63 24.39 -19.02 -33.77
N THR A 64 23.14 -18.60 -33.55
CA THR A 64 21.96 -19.35 -33.99
C THR A 64 21.00 -18.55 -34.88
N GLU A 65 21.21 -17.23 -35.03
CA GLU A 65 20.29 -16.30 -35.70
C GLU A 65 18.86 -16.29 -35.13
N VAL A 66 18.62 -16.96 -34.00
CA VAL A 66 17.32 -17.03 -33.33
C VAL A 66 17.14 -15.80 -32.44
N ARG A 67 15.89 -15.32 -32.35
CA ARG A 67 15.50 -14.22 -31.46
C ARG A 67 15.70 -14.64 -30.01
N THR A 68 16.46 -13.86 -29.26
CA THR A 68 16.77 -14.10 -27.85
C THR A 68 15.51 -14.11 -26.95
N GLU A 69 15.48 -14.93 -25.89
CA GLU A 69 14.34 -15.03 -24.95
C GLU A 69 13.92 -13.66 -24.39
N ARG A 70 14.91 -12.85 -24.01
CA ARG A 70 14.72 -11.47 -23.53
C ARG A 70 13.95 -10.61 -24.53
N ARG A 71 14.24 -10.76 -25.83
CA ARG A 71 13.60 -9.98 -26.89
C ARG A 71 12.17 -10.44 -27.12
N ILE A 72 11.91 -11.75 -27.03
CA ILE A 72 10.55 -12.33 -27.10
C ILE A 72 9.70 -11.80 -25.94
N LEU A 73 10.21 -11.87 -24.70
CA LEU A 73 9.56 -11.31 -23.52
C LEU A 73 9.25 -9.82 -23.67
N TYR A 74 10.19 -9.05 -24.22
CA TYR A 74 9.96 -7.64 -24.49
C TYR A 74 8.86 -7.43 -25.54
N SER A 75 8.87 -8.16 -26.66
CA SER A 75 7.87 -7.96 -27.72
C SER A 75 6.46 -8.38 -27.33
N GLU A 76 6.33 -9.48 -26.59
CA GLU A 76 5.06 -10.14 -26.29
C GLU A 76 4.42 -9.65 -24.98
N TRP A 77 5.22 -9.17 -24.02
CA TRP A 77 4.74 -8.89 -22.67
C TRP A 77 5.17 -7.51 -22.13
N ALA A 78 6.47 -7.19 -22.11
CA ALA A 78 6.97 -5.98 -21.43
C ALA A 78 6.79 -4.67 -22.21
N ARG A 79 6.06 -4.67 -23.33
CA ARG A 79 5.74 -3.46 -24.12
C ARG A 79 4.38 -2.92 -23.74
N ALA A 80 4.30 -1.60 -23.57
CA ALA A 80 3.04 -0.91 -23.30
C ALA A 80 1.95 -1.22 -24.34
N SER A 81 2.31 -1.46 -25.61
CA SER A 81 1.37 -1.84 -26.67
C SER A 81 0.79 -3.26 -26.51
N ALA A 82 1.38 -4.12 -25.69
CA ALA A 82 0.97 -5.51 -25.49
C ALA A 82 0.04 -5.71 -24.27
N TRP A 83 -0.49 -4.62 -23.70
CA TRP A 83 -1.32 -4.65 -22.48
C TRP A 83 -2.56 -5.55 -22.55
N TYR A 84 -3.10 -5.78 -23.76
CA TYR A 84 -4.29 -6.59 -24.01
C TYR A 84 -3.98 -8.09 -24.14
N ARG A 85 -2.70 -8.48 -24.27
CA ARG A 85 -2.30 -9.89 -24.42
C ARG A 85 -2.27 -10.58 -23.07
N GLN A 86 -2.53 -11.88 -23.09
CA GLN A 86 -2.35 -12.71 -21.89
C GLN A 86 -0.87 -12.81 -21.51
N GLN A 87 -0.60 -12.85 -20.21
CA GLN A 87 0.75 -12.90 -19.70
C GLN A 87 1.38 -14.30 -19.92
N PRO A 88 2.55 -14.40 -20.56
CA PRO A 88 3.23 -15.68 -20.79
C PRO A 88 3.97 -16.15 -19.52
N LEU A 89 3.24 -16.62 -18.52
CA LEU A 89 3.78 -16.97 -17.19
C LEU A 89 4.93 -17.99 -17.25
N HIS A 90 4.83 -18.99 -18.13
CA HIS A 90 5.89 -20.00 -18.28
C HIS A 90 7.20 -19.40 -18.81
N LEU A 91 7.13 -18.42 -19.71
CA LEU A 91 8.32 -17.76 -20.26
C LEU A 91 8.95 -16.81 -19.22
N ILE A 92 8.11 -16.09 -18.45
CA ILE A 92 8.56 -15.24 -17.35
C ILE A 92 9.26 -16.09 -16.28
N LYS A 93 8.65 -17.22 -15.87
CA LYS A 93 9.26 -18.17 -14.94
C LYS A 93 10.60 -18.69 -15.46
N ARG A 94 10.65 -19.14 -16.72
CA ARG A 94 11.86 -19.72 -17.31
C ARG A 94 13.03 -18.73 -17.33
N TYR A 95 12.76 -17.44 -17.54
CA TYR A 95 13.77 -16.40 -17.64
C TYR A 95 14.16 -15.76 -16.29
N PHE A 96 13.17 -15.44 -15.44
CA PHE A 96 13.39 -14.72 -14.17
C PHE A 96 13.34 -15.60 -12.91
N GLY A 97 12.96 -16.86 -13.05
CA GLY A 97 12.74 -17.79 -11.93
C GLY A 97 11.34 -17.72 -11.34
N GLU A 98 11.12 -18.57 -10.33
CA GLU A 98 9.79 -18.86 -9.81
C GLU A 98 9.24 -17.73 -8.92
N LYS A 99 10.09 -17.05 -8.13
CA LYS A 99 9.67 -15.91 -7.28
C LYS A 99 9.04 -14.78 -8.13
N THR A 100 9.71 -14.38 -9.20
CA THR A 100 9.22 -13.35 -10.14
C THR A 100 8.01 -13.85 -10.94
N GLY A 101 8.03 -15.11 -11.37
CA GLY A 101 6.89 -15.73 -12.08
C GLY A 101 5.62 -15.75 -11.23
N LEU A 102 5.73 -16.09 -9.94
CA LEU A 102 4.60 -16.13 -9.01
C LEU A 102 4.04 -14.72 -8.74
N TYR A 103 4.90 -13.71 -8.61
CA TYR A 103 4.47 -12.31 -8.49
C TYR A 103 3.60 -11.86 -9.67
N PHE A 104 4.04 -12.11 -10.91
CA PHE A 104 3.26 -11.73 -12.09
C PHE A 104 1.99 -12.58 -12.24
N ALA A 105 2.04 -13.86 -11.86
CA ALA A 105 0.85 -14.70 -11.81
C ALA A 105 -0.21 -14.15 -10.83
N TRP A 106 0.20 -13.72 -9.64
CA TRP A 106 -0.68 -13.05 -8.67
C TRP A 106 -1.24 -11.75 -9.22
N LEU A 107 -0.38 -10.90 -9.79
CA LEU A 107 -0.79 -9.61 -10.33
C LEU A 107 -1.82 -9.77 -11.46
N GLY A 108 -1.57 -10.67 -12.42
CA GLY A 108 -2.49 -10.97 -13.52
C GLY A 108 -3.83 -11.54 -13.04
N PHE A 109 -3.79 -12.43 -12.04
CA PHE A 109 -5.00 -12.96 -11.40
C PHE A 109 -5.80 -11.87 -10.69
N TYR A 110 -5.15 -11.01 -9.92
CA TYR A 110 -5.76 -9.87 -9.24
C TYR A 110 -6.42 -8.90 -10.23
N THR A 111 -5.72 -8.50 -11.30
CA THR A 111 -6.29 -7.62 -12.33
C THR A 111 -7.48 -8.26 -13.05
N SER A 112 -7.46 -9.57 -13.29
CA SER A 112 -8.56 -10.28 -13.93
C SER A 112 -9.79 -10.35 -13.03
N MET A 113 -9.60 -10.62 -11.73
CA MET A 113 -10.69 -10.67 -10.75
C MET A 113 -11.29 -9.30 -10.44
N LEU A 114 -10.53 -8.20 -10.60
CA LEU A 114 -11.02 -6.82 -10.45
C LEU A 114 -11.99 -6.38 -11.55
N PHE A 115 -12.03 -7.09 -12.68
CA PHE A 115 -12.92 -6.75 -13.80
C PHE A 115 -14.41 -6.77 -13.38
N LEU A 116 -14.82 -7.78 -12.61
CA LEU A 116 -16.20 -7.93 -12.16
C LEU A 116 -16.62 -6.81 -11.16
N PRO A 117 -15.85 -6.52 -10.08
CA PRO A 117 -16.10 -5.35 -9.24
C PRO A 117 -16.10 -4.03 -9.99
N ALA A 118 -15.24 -3.86 -11.00
CA ALA A 118 -15.20 -2.63 -11.79
C ALA A 118 -16.51 -2.43 -12.58
N ILE A 119 -17.04 -3.48 -13.21
CA ILE A 119 -18.33 -3.41 -13.92
C ILE A 119 -19.46 -3.05 -12.97
N ILE A 120 -19.57 -3.76 -11.84
CA ILE A 120 -20.65 -3.52 -10.87
C ILE A 120 -20.52 -2.11 -10.27
N GLY A 121 -19.31 -1.65 -9.95
CA GLY A 121 -19.07 -0.29 -9.45
C GLY A 121 -19.42 0.81 -10.46
N VAL A 122 -19.18 0.58 -11.75
CA VAL A 122 -19.62 1.49 -12.82
C VAL A 122 -21.15 1.50 -12.92
N MET A 123 -21.80 0.33 -12.86
CA MET A 123 -23.26 0.22 -12.86
C MET A 123 -23.90 0.96 -11.67
N THR A 124 -23.36 0.83 -10.45
CA THR A 124 -23.88 1.55 -9.27
C THR A 124 -23.68 3.06 -9.38
N THR A 125 -22.59 3.50 -10.01
CA THR A 125 -22.36 4.93 -10.30
C THR A 125 -23.39 5.45 -11.30
N PHE A 126 -23.66 4.73 -12.39
CA PHE A 126 -24.69 5.10 -13.36
C PHE A 126 -26.09 5.17 -12.73
N TYR A 127 -26.43 4.21 -11.86
CA TYR A 127 -27.67 4.26 -11.08
C TYR A 127 -27.76 5.52 -10.20
N GLY A 128 -26.66 5.87 -9.53
CA GLY A 128 -26.58 7.10 -8.74
C GLY A 128 -26.79 8.36 -9.59
N ILE A 129 -26.22 8.42 -10.80
CA ILE A 129 -26.40 9.55 -11.73
C ILE A 129 -27.86 9.67 -12.18
N SER A 130 -28.51 8.56 -12.54
CA SER A 130 -29.90 8.58 -13.01
C SER A 130 -30.88 9.03 -11.93
N GLU A 131 -30.66 8.63 -10.68
CA GLU A 131 -31.58 8.91 -9.56
C GLU A 131 -31.28 10.25 -8.84
N MET A 132 -30.11 10.87 -9.11
CA MET A 132 -29.67 12.09 -8.43
C MET A 132 -30.64 13.27 -8.58
N THR A 133 -31.33 13.36 -9.71
CA THR A 133 -32.30 14.43 -9.99
C THR A 133 -33.70 14.13 -9.48
N SER A 134 -34.05 12.86 -9.22
CA SER A 134 -35.39 12.43 -8.79
C SER A 134 -35.53 12.30 -7.28
N ASN A 135 -34.43 12.08 -6.56
CA ASN A 135 -34.42 11.87 -5.11
C ASN A 135 -34.95 13.06 -4.30
N THR A 136 -35.79 12.79 -3.29
CA THR A 136 -36.50 13.82 -2.51
C THR A 136 -35.59 14.72 -1.66
N PRO A 137 -34.57 14.25 -0.90
CA PRO A 137 -33.71 15.13 -0.11
C PRO A 137 -32.84 16.06 -0.97
N THR A 138 -32.39 15.59 -2.13
CA THR A 138 -31.62 16.42 -3.09
C THR A 138 -32.51 17.50 -3.68
N LYS A 139 -33.76 17.16 -4.05
CA LYS A 139 -34.75 18.13 -4.54
C LYS A 139 -35.07 19.19 -3.49
N GLU A 140 -35.35 18.79 -2.25
CA GLU A 140 -35.65 19.72 -1.15
C GLU A 140 -34.48 20.68 -0.86
N THR A 141 -33.24 20.17 -0.90
CA THR A 141 -32.03 20.99 -0.70
C THR A 141 -31.85 22.03 -1.82
N CYS A 142 -32.20 21.64 -3.06
CA CYS A 142 -32.04 22.47 -4.25
C CYS A 142 -33.27 23.36 -4.54
N ASP A 143 -34.38 23.19 -3.85
CA ASP A 143 -35.60 23.99 -4.03
C ASP A 143 -35.63 25.17 -3.05
N PRO A 144 -35.56 26.43 -3.53
CA PRO A 144 -35.59 27.60 -2.65
C PRO A 144 -36.94 27.79 -1.92
N GLN A 145 -38.04 27.22 -2.40
CA GLN A 145 -39.38 27.42 -1.82
C GLN A 145 -39.66 26.51 -0.62
N ILE A 146 -38.98 25.36 -0.52
CA ILE A 146 -39.21 24.35 0.53
C ILE A 146 -38.15 24.47 1.63
N SER A 147 -36.94 23.98 1.36
CA SER A 147 -35.85 23.89 2.36
C SER A 147 -34.62 24.70 1.96
N GLY A 148 -34.51 25.15 0.71
CA GLY A 148 -33.35 25.89 0.21
C GLY A 148 -33.11 27.25 0.88
N ASN A 149 -34.17 27.90 1.39
CA ASN A 149 -34.08 29.19 2.11
C ASN A 149 -33.70 29.05 3.60
N ILE A 150 -33.39 27.83 4.08
CA ILE A 150 -32.92 27.62 5.45
C ILE A 150 -31.53 28.24 5.61
N ILE A 151 -31.37 29.05 6.66
CA ILE A 151 -30.12 29.72 7.02
C ILE A 151 -29.26 28.80 7.90
N LEU A 152 -28.03 28.56 7.45
CA LEU A 152 -27.03 27.74 8.12
C LEU A 152 -26.21 28.58 9.10
N CYS A 153 -25.95 28.03 10.28
CA CYS A 153 -24.99 28.62 11.21
C CYS A 153 -23.56 28.58 10.61
N PRO A 154 -22.78 29.66 10.72
CA PRO A 154 -21.41 29.65 10.27
C PRO A 154 -20.54 28.71 11.12
N GLY A 155 -19.63 27.97 10.48
CA GLY A 155 -18.69 27.07 11.15
C GLY A 155 -17.55 27.78 11.92
N CYS A 156 -17.55 29.11 12.02
CA CYS A 156 -16.46 29.87 12.63
C CYS A 156 -16.94 30.87 13.69
N LYS A 157 -16.12 31.12 14.72
CA LYS A 157 -16.45 31.97 15.88
C LYS A 157 -16.51 33.47 15.57
N LYS A 158 -15.75 33.98 14.60
CA LYS A 158 -15.66 35.42 14.29
C LYS A 158 -15.52 35.66 12.77
N ARG A 159 -16.25 36.66 12.23
CA ARG A 159 -16.19 37.15 10.83
C ARG A 159 -16.64 36.16 9.74
N CYS A 160 -17.57 35.25 10.04
CA CYS A 160 -18.27 34.46 9.01
C CYS A 160 -19.66 35.01 8.74
N SER A 161 -20.06 34.96 7.47
CA SER A 161 -21.43 35.24 7.04
C SER A 161 -22.28 33.98 7.18
N TYR A 162 -23.57 34.15 7.41
CA TYR A 162 -24.54 33.07 7.28
C TYR A 162 -24.61 32.61 5.82
N ASP A 163 -24.83 31.33 5.58
CA ASP A 163 -24.95 30.74 4.25
C ASP A 163 -26.34 30.09 4.09
N TYR A 164 -26.83 29.99 2.86
CA TYR A 164 -28.11 29.37 2.56
C TYR A 164 -27.93 27.91 2.17
N LEU A 165 -28.89 27.06 2.53
CA LEU A 165 -28.85 25.63 2.18
C LEU A 165 -28.81 25.41 0.65
N TYR A 166 -29.52 26.24 -0.12
CA TYR A 166 -29.53 26.21 -1.59
C TYR A 166 -28.12 26.30 -2.21
N ASN A 167 -27.21 27.09 -1.63
CA ASN A 167 -25.84 27.24 -2.13
C ASN A 167 -25.02 25.94 -2.02
N LYS A 168 -25.51 24.96 -1.26
CA LYS A 168 -24.90 23.62 -1.11
C LYS A 168 -25.63 22.55 -1.95
N CYS A 169 -26.51 22.93 -2.88
CA CYS A 169 -27.21 22.00 -3.78
C CYS A 169 -26.26 21.08 -4.57
N THR A 170 -25.22 21.62 -5.20
CA THR A 170 -24.22 20.82 -5.94
C THR A 170 -23.51 19.82 -5.03
N PHE A 171 -23.28 20.19 -3.76
CA PHE A 171 -22.66 19.31 -2.79
C PHE A 171 -23.59 18.15 -2.39
N SER A 172 -24.88 18.42 -2.15
CA SER A 172 -25.88 17.38 -1.87
C SER A 172 -26.02 16.38 -3.03
N LYS A 173 -26.02 16.88 -4.29
CA LYS A 173 -25.98 16.06 -5.50
C LYS A 173 -24.78 15.10 -5.53
N ILE A 174 -23.58 15.61 -5.26
CA ILE A 174 -22.36 14.80 -5.22
C ILE A 174 -22.40 13.76 -4.10
N VAL A 175 -22.92 14.11 -2.91
CA VAL A 175 -23.04 13.15 -1.80
C VAL A 175 -23.98 12.00 -2.18
N TYR A 176 -25.13 12.30 -2.78
CA TYR A 176 -26.08 11.26 -3.17
C TYR A 176 -25.54 10.32 -4.26
N LEU A 177 -24.69 10.81 -5.17
CA LEU A 177 -24.01 9.97 -6.15
C LEU A 177 -23.26 8.80 -5.50
N PHE A 178 -22.64 9.04 -4.32
CA PHE A 178 -21.87 8.03 -3.58
C PHE A 178 -22.66 7.34 -2.46
N ASP A 179 -23.66 8.01 -1.89
CA ASP A 179 -24.51 7.48 -0.81
C ASP A 179 -25.92 7.20 -1.34
N ASN A 180 -26.00 6.17 -2.18
CA ASN A 180 -27.26 5.68 -2.74
C ASN A 180 -27.54 4.24 -2.26
N PRO A 181 -28.79 3.77 -2.30
CA PRO A 181 -29.12 2.40 -1.88
C PRO A 181 -28.32 1.30 -2.61
N ALA A 182 -27.90 1.52 -3.86
CA ALA A 182 -27.11 0.55 -4.61
C ALA A 182 -25.68 0.40 -4.08
N THR A 183 -25.10 1.42 -3.44
CA THR A 183 -23.75 1.30 -2.84
C THR A 183 -23.72 0.38 -1.62
N VAL A 184 -24.85 0.22 -0.92
CA VAL A 184 -25.01 -0.80 0.14
C VAL A 184 -24.95 -2.21 -0.45
N GLY A 185 -25.61 -2.45 -1.59
CA GLY A 185 -25.50 -3.73 -2.29
C GLY A 185 -24.06 -3.99 -2.78
N PHE A 186 -23.39 -2.96 -3.27
CA PHE A 186 -21.99 -3.05 -3.71
C PHE A 186 -21.03 -3.37 -2.57
N SER A 187 -21.23 -2.83 -1.36
CA SER A 187 -20.33 -3.11 -0.23
C SER A 187 -20.40 -4.57 0.23
N ILE A 188 -21.60 -5.17 0.24
CA ILE A 188 -21.81 -6.60 0.50
C ILE A 188 -21.11 -7.44 -0.59
N PHE A 189 -21.29 -7.05 -1.85
CA PHE A 189 -20.61 -7.71 -2.97
C PHE A 189 -19.09 -7.66 -2.84
N VAL A 190 -18.49 -6.51 -2.52
CA VAL A 190 -17.03 -6.37 -2.36
C VAL A 190 -16.50 -7.23 -1.21
N ALA A 191 -17.24 -7.32 -0.10
CA ALA A 191 -16.86 -8.18 1.02
C ALA A 191 -16.84 -9.67 0.64
N LEU A 192 -17.87 -10.14 -0.09
CA LEU A 192 -17.93 -11.51 -0.63
C LEU A 192 -16.87 -11.75 -1.72
N TRP A 193 -16.65 -10.77 -2.59
CA TRP A 193 -15.63 -10.86 -3.62
C TRP A 193 -14.23 -11.00 -3.02
N ALA A 194 -13.92 -10.27 -1.94
CA ALA A 194 -12.63 -10.34 -1.28
C ALA A 194 -12.33 -11.74 -0.70
N THR A 195 -13.32 -12.40 -0.10
CA THR A 195 -13.16 -13.77 0.43
C THR A 195 -13.01 -14.78 -0.71
N ILE A 196 -13.84 -14.68 -1.75
CA ILE A 196 -13.77 -15.53 -2.96
C ILE A 196 -12.40 -15.35 -3.65
N PHE A 197 -11.92 -14.11 -3.77
CA PHE A 197 -10.62 -13.80 -4.36
C PHE A 197 -9.47 -14.51 -3.65
N ILE A 198 -9.44 -14.47 -2.31
CA ILE A 198 -8.39 -15.11 -1.52
C ILE A 198 -8.44 -16.64 -1.70
N GLU A 199 -9.62 -17.25 -1.64
CA GLU A 199 -9.76 -18.71 -1.79
C GLU A 199 -9.41 -19.20 -3.21
N LEU A 200 -9.84 -18.47 -4.24
CA LEU A 200 -9.47 -18.80 -5.62
C LEU A 200 -7.98 -18.58 -5.89
N TRP A 201 -7.37 -17.56 -5.26
CA TRP A 201 -5.92 -17.39 -5.33
C TRP A 201 -5.18 -18.55 -4.68
N LYS A 202 -5.56 -19.00 -3.48
CA LYS A 202 -4.97 -20.19 -2.83
C LYS A 202 -5.05 -21.41 -3.75
N ARG A 203 -6.20 -21.64 -4.40
CA ARG A 203 -6.35 -22.73 -5.38
C ARG A 203 -5.41 -22.57 -6.58
N LYS A 204 -5.33 -21.36 -7.15
CA LYS A 204 -4.45 -21.09 -8.30
C LYS A 204 -2.97 -21.24 -7.93
N GLN A 205 -2.58 -20.76 -6.75
CA GLN A 205 -1.25 -20.90 -6.20
C GLN A 205 -0.88 -22.38 -6.00
N ALA A 206 -1.80 -23.21 -5.50
CA ALA A 206 -1.56 -24.65 -5.36
C ALA A 206 -1.34 -25.35 -6.73
N VAL A 207 -2.15 -25.00 -7.74
CA VAL A 207 -1.97 -25.52 -9.11
C VAL A 207 -0.61 -25.10 -9.68
N LEU A 208 -0.24 -23.82 -9.55
CA LEU A 208 1.07 -23.34 -10.01
C LEU A 208 2.21 -23.97 -9.22
N GLY A 209 2.05 -24.17 -7.91
CA GLY A 209 3.01 -24.85 -7.05
C GLY A 209 3.29 -26.26 -7.52
N TRP A 210 2.25 -26.99 -7.92
CA TRP A 210 2.38 -28.33 -8.50
C TRP A 210 2.96 -28.30 -9.92
N GLU A 211 2.41 -27.48 -10.84
CA GLU A 211 2.89 -27.35 -12.23
C GLU A 211 4.37 -26.92 -12.28
N TRP A 212 4.81 -26.14 -11.30
CA TRP A 212 6.17 -25.63 -11.24
C TRP A 212 7.11 -26.46 -10.37
N ASN A 213 6.62 -27.55 -9.77
CA ASN A 213 7.35 -28.44 -8.87
C ASN A 213 8.02 -27.70 -7.70
N LEU A 214 7.22 -26.89 -6.98
CA LEU A 214 7.66 -26.04 -5.87
C LEU A 214 7.42 -26.64 -4.48
N THR A 215 6.75 -27.80 -4.37
CA THR A 215 6.26 -28.34 -3.08
C THR A 215 7.34 -28.70 -2.07
N ASP A 216 8.53 -29.11 -2.54
CA ASP A 216 9.62 -29.61 -1.68
C ASP A 216 10.78 -28.62 -1.53
N ILE A 217 10.64 -27.38 -1.99
CA ILE A 217 11.77 -26.44 -2.04
C ILE A 217 12.05 -25.82 -0.65
N ASP A 218 11.01 -25.52 0.12
CA ASP A 218 11.14 -24.77 1.38
C ASP A 218 12.02 -25.50 2.42
N SER A 219 12.01 -26.83 2.46
CA SER A 219 12.85 -27.62 3.38
C SER A 219 14.33 -27.71 2.97
N ILE A 220 14.64 -27.44 1.70
CA ILE A 220 16.00 -27.60 1.13
C ILE A 220 16.75 -26.27 1.08
N THR A 221 16.05 -25.13 1.06
CA THR A 221 16.64 -23.82 0.73
C THR A 221 16.69 -22.79 1.85
N GLU A 222 16.38 -23.14 3.10
CA GLU A 222 16.56 -22.20 4.23
C GLU A 222 18.05 -22.04 4.57
N ILE A 223 18.70 -21.14 3.83
CA ILE A 223 20.09 -20.77 4.06
C ILE A 223 20.15 -19.81 5.25
N VAL A 224 21.08 -20.09 6.17
CA VAL A 224 21.39 -19.19 7.29
C VAL A 224 21.96 -17.88 6.73
N ASN A 225 21.45 -16.75 7.22
CA ASN A 225 21.89 -15.45 6.77
C ASN A 225 23.39 -15.26 7.10
N PRO A 226 24.27 -14.95 6.12
CA PRO A 226 25.70 -14.76 6.36
C PRO A 226 26.03 -13.70 7.41
N GLU A 227 25.20 -12.66 7.53
CA GLU A 227 25.38 -11.63 8.57
C GLU A 227 25.11 -12.17 9.99
N TYR A 228 24.18 -13.11 10.10
CA TYR A 228 23.87 -13.77 11.36
C TYR A 228 25.05 -14.64 11.79
N GLU A 229 25.65 -15.40 10.86
CA GLU A 229 26.84 -16.21 11.14
C GLU A 229 28.06 -15.37 11.53
N ALA A 230 28.29 -14.25 10.84
CA ALA A 230 29.44 -13.39 11.10
C ALA A 230 29.41 -12.72 12.48
N LYS A 231 28.21 -12.46 13.02
CA LYS A 231 27.99 -11.76 14.30
C LYS A 231 27.67 -12.72 15.45
N ALA A 232 27.77 -14.03 15.23
CA ALA A 232 27.48 -15.05 16.24
C ALA A 232 28.66 -15.26 17.19
N THR A 233 28.38 -15.21 18.49
CA THR A 233 29.38 -15.44 19.56
C THR A 233 29.26 -16.83 20.19
N VAL A 234 28.09 -17.46 20.10
CA VAL A 234 27.78 -18.74 20.72
C VAL A 234 27.36 -19.74 19.65
N TYR A 235 27.88 -20.95 19.74
CA TYR A 235 27.52 -22.08 18.88
C TYR A 235 26.83 -23.14 19.71
N LYS A 236 25.75 -23.73 19.17
CA LYS A 236 25.00 -24.82 19.80
C LYS A 236 24.90 -25.99 18.82
N LEU A 237 25.06 -27.21 19.32
CA LEU A 237 24.83 -28.41 18.51
C LEU A 237 23.34 -28.52 18.18
N ASN A 238 23.02 -28.53 16.88
CA ASN A 238 21.65 -28.77 16.42
C ASN A 238 21.34 -30.28 16.48
N PRO A 239 20.27 -30.70 17.19
CA PRO A 239 19.94 -32.12 17.35
C PRO A 239 19.51 -32.82 16.05
N VAL A 240 19.11 -32.08 15.02
CA VAL A 240 18.65 -32.63 13.74
C VAL A 240 19.80 -32.76 12.74
N THR A 241 20.59 -31.70 12.56
CA THR A 241 21.69 -31.68 11.58
C THR A 241 23.00 -32.25 12.14
N MET A 242 23.10 -32.43 13.47
CA MET A 242 24.33 -32.82 14.17
C MET A 242 25.53 -31.90 13.86
N GLN A 243 25.25 -30.64 13.51
CA GLN A 243 26.26 -29.62 13.23
C GLN A 243 26.22 -28.51 14.28
N TYR A 244 27.39 -27.92 14.58
CA TYR A 244 27.48 -26.75 15.44
C TYR A 244 27.02 -25.51 14.67
N GLU A 245 25.90 -24.93 15.12
CA GLU A 245 25.27 -23.79 14.45
C GLU A 245 25.29 -22.54 15.34
N PRO A 246 25.37 -21.34 14.74
CA PRO A 246 25.32 -20.09 15.48
C PRO A 246 23.97 -19.91 16.19
N TYR A 247 24.00 -19.60 17.48
CA TYR A 247 22.81 -19.46 18.31
C TYR A 247 22.81 -18.16 19.11
N VAL A 248 21.75 -17.37 18.96
CA VAL A 248 21.50 -16.18 19.79
C VAL A 248 20.61 -16.58 20.97
N PRO A 249 20.99 -16.26 22.21
CA PRO A 249 20.19 -16.59 23.40
C PRO A 249 18.82 -15.90 23.35
N LEU A 250 17.79 -16.62 23.81
CA LEU A 250 16.39 -16.20 23.71
C LEU A 250 16.13 -14.83 24.34
N TRP A 251 16.68 -14.56 25.52
CA TRP A 251 16.46 -13.29 26.22
C TRP A 251 17.05 -12.10 25.48
N GLU A 252 18.21 -12.25 24.86
CA GLU A 252 18.77 -11.20 24.01
C GLU A 252 17.95 -11.02 22.73
N LYS A 253 17.51 -12.12 22.11
CA LYS A 253 16.64 -12.08 20.93
C LYS A 253 15.34 -11.32 21.23
N ILE A 254 14.68 -11.65 22.33
CA ILE A 254 13.45 -10.98 22.79
C ILE A 254 13.71 -9.50 23.08
N ALA A 255 14.79 -9.16 23.78
CA ALA A 255 15.13 -7.77 24.08
C ALA A 255 15.37 -6.94 22.81
N ARG A 256 16.07 -7.48 21.81
CA ARG A 256 16.32 -6.81 20.53
C ARG A 256 15.05 -6.63 19.70
N ILE A 257 14.22 -7.68 19.61
CA ILE A 257 12.92 -7.62 18.91
C ILE A 257 12.00 -6.62 19.61
N SER A 258 11.96 -6.62 20.94
CA SER A 258 11.19 -5.65 21.73
C SER A 258 11.67 -4.21 21.49
N GLY A 259 12.99 -3.99 21.47
CA GLY A 259 13.58 -2.70 21.14
C GLY A 259 13.29 -2.25 19.70
N ALA A 260 13.34 -3.15 18.73
CA ALA A 260 13.00 -2.83 17.35
C ALA A 260 11.51 -2.48 17.20
N ASN A 261 10.62 -3.26 17.82
CA ASN A 261 9.18 -3.00 17.81
C ASN A 261 8.80 -1.71 18.55
N SER A 262 9.52 -1.32 19.61
CA SER A 262 9.27 -0.05 20.30
C SER A 262 9.61 1.15 19.43
N VAL A 263 10.69 1.08 18.63
CA VAL A 263 11.01 2.10 17.62
C VAL A 263 9.93 2.18 16.54
N VAL A 264 9.41 1.04 16.07
CA VAL A 264 8.30 1.01 15.11
C VAL A 264 7.05 1.68 15.71
N LEU A 265 6.68 1.35 16.95
CA LEU A 265 5.57 1.99 17.67
C LEU A 265 5.75 3.50 17.80
N PHE A 266 6.96 3.95 18.17
CA PHE A 266 7.28 5.38 18.23
C PHE A 266 7.10 6.08 16.88
N MET A 267 7.56 5.46 15.79
CA MET A 267 7.39 5.98 14.43
C MET A 267 5.91 6.02 14.01
N MET A 268 5.11 5.03 14.42
CA MET A 268 3.66 5.03 14.18
C MET A 268 2.98 6.20 14.91
N CYS A 269 3.37 6.49 16.15
CA CYS A 269 2.89 7.67 16.87
C CYS A 269 3.28 8.98 16.15
N LEU A 270 4.52 9.09 15.65
CA LEU A 270 4.95 10.25 14.87
C LEU A 270 4.10 10.47 13.62
N VAL A 271 3.75 9.41 12.89
CA VAL A 271 2.83 9.49 11.74
C VAL A 271 1.49 10.07 12.17
N ILE A 272 0.90 9.58 13.25
CA ILE A 272 -0.37 10.10 13.78
C ILE A 272 -0.24 11.58 14.15
N CYS A 273 0.86 11.99 14.78
CA CYS A 273 1.15 13.40 15.06
C CYS A 273 1.24 14.26 13.80
N THR A 274 1.87 13.77 12.72
CA THR A 274 1.94 14.51 11.45
C THR A 274 0.56 14.70 10.83
N VAL A 275 -0.35 13.72 10.93
CA VAL A 275 -1.74 13.83 10.46
C VAL A 275 -2.47 14.95 11.21
N PHE A 276 -2.34 14.98 12.55
CA PHE A 276 -2.87 16.09 13.37
C PHE A 276 -2.24 17.44 12.99
N GLY A 277 -0.93 17.46 12.68
CA GLY A 277 -0.23 18.65 12.18
C GLY A 277 -0.81 19.19 10.87
N ILE A 278 -1.12 18.31 9.90
CA ILE A 278 -1.75 18.69 8.63
C ILE A 278 -3.16 19.25 8.85
N ILE A 279 -3.92 18.67 9.79
CA ILE A 279 -5.26 19.16 10.14
C ILE A 279 -5.16 20.55 10.78
N ALA A 280 -4.23 20.75 11.72
CA ALA A 280 -3.99 22.06 12.33
C ALA A 280 -3.58 23.10 11.27
N TYR A 281 -2.69 22.74 10.35
CA TYR A 281 -2.31 23.57 9.20
C TYR A 281 -3.53 23.98 8.37
N ARG A 282 -4.43 23.04 8.05
CA ARG A 282 -5.67 23.33 7.31
C ARG A 282 -6.54 24.35 8.03
N ILE A 283 -6.77 24.18 9.34
CA ILE A 283 -7.61 25.08 10.15
C ILE A 283 -7.01 26.50 10.16
N ILE A 284 -5.70 26.61 10.41
CA ILE A 284 -4.99 27.89 10.46
C ILE A 284 -5.03 28.58 9.09
N LEU A 285 -4.74 27.84 8.02
CA LEU A 285 -4.69 28.41 6.67
C LEU A 285 -6.06 28.90 6.20
N VAL A 286 -7.14 28.18 6.52
CA VAL A 286 -8.52 28.64 6.25
C VAL A 286 -8.82 29.92 7.04
N ALA A 287 -8.43 29.99 8.32
CA ALA A 287 -8.63 31.18 9.14
C ALA A 287 -7.85 32.41 8.61
N LEU A 288 -6.64 32.20 8.06
CA LEU A 288 -5.82 33.26 7.48
C LEU A 288 -6.36 33.73 6.11
N LEU A 289 -6.71 32.81 5.22
CA LEU A 289 -7.21 33.14 3.89
C LEU A 289 -8.60 33.79 3.93
N SER A 290 -9.48 33.32 4.82
CA SER A 290 -10.81 33.92 5.03
C SER A 290 -10.76 35.33 5.62
N ARG A 291 -9.62 35.74 6.21
CA ARG A 291 -9.37 37.11 6.66
C ARG A 291 -9.12 38.08 5.49
N SER A 292 -8.55 37.59 4.39
CA SER A 292 -8.27 38.42 3.20
C SER A 292 -9.51 38.50 2.32
N GLN A 293 -9.86 39.71 1.87
CA GLN A 293 -11.09 39.94 1.09
C GLN A 293 -11.02 39.29 -0.30
N ASN A 294 -9.83 39.26 -0.91
CA ASN A 294 -9.62 38.72 -2.26
C ASN A 294 -9.66 37.18 -2.30
N TRP A 295 -9.19 36.50 -1.26
CA TRP A 295 -9.07 35.02 -1.26
C TRP A 295 -10.19 34.31 -0.50
N ARG A 296 -11.16 35.04 0.07
CA ARG A 296 -12.24 34.45 0.88
C ARG A 296 -13.03 33.39 0.12
N ALA A 297 -13.33 33.63 -1.16
CA ALA A 297 -14.08 32.69 -2.01
C ALA A 297 -13.26 31.43 -2.38
N LEU A 298 -11.94 31.55 -2.52
CA LEU A 298 -11.07 30.44 -2.92
C LEU A 298 -10.44 29.70 -1.72
N ALA A 299 -10.56 30.24 -0.51
CA ALA A 299 -9.90 29.75 0.70
C ALA A 299 -10.05 28.23 0.92
N HIS A 300 -11.26 27.69 0.78
CA HIS A 300 -11.51 26.26 0.98
C HIS A 300 -10.90 25.37 -0.11
N VAL A 301 -10.88 25.84 -1.37
CA VAL A 301 -10.32 25.09 -2.49
C VAL A 301 -8.79 25.13 -2.43
N THR A 302 -8.19 26.30 -2.23
CA THR A 302 -6.73 26.45 -2.11
C THR A 302 -6.17 25.67 -0.92
N THR A 303 -6.85 25.71 0.23
CA THR A 303 -6.43 24.94 1.42
C THR A 303 -6.53 23.43 1.20
N ALA A 304 -7.55 22.95 0.49
CA ALA A 304 -7.69 21.53 0.16
C ALA A 304 -6.56 21.05 -0.77
N ILE A 305 -6.25 21.80 -1.83
CA ILE A 305 -5.20 21.46 -2.79
C ILE A 305 -3.81 21.51 -2.13
N THR A 306 -3.53 22.56 -1.35
CA THR A 306 -2.23 22.69 -0.67
C THR A 306 -2.04 21.64 0.41
N ALA A 307 -3.08 21.32 1.19
CA ALA A 307 -3.02 20.27 2.20
C ALA A 307 -2.85 18.87 1.59
N SER A 308 -3.50 18.57 0.47
CA SER A 308 -3.34 17.27 -0.21
C SER A 308 -1.95 17.10 -0.81
N LEU A 309 -1.40 18.14 -1.44
CA LEU A 309 -0.03 18.12 -1.95
C LEU A 309 1.00 17.96 -0.82
N LEU A 310 0.84 18.72 0.27
CA LEU A 310 1.72 18.63 1.43
C LEU A 310 1.64 17.24 2.08
N ASN A 311 0.45 16.67 2.21
CA ASN A 311 0.26 15.30 2.69
C ASN A 311 0.99 14.28 1.80
N LEU A 312 0.87 14.39 0.47
CA LEU A 312 1.56 13.52 -0.47
C LEU A 312 3.09 13.61 -0.31
N VAL A 313 3.64 14.82 -0.23
CA VAL A 313 5.09 15.03 -0.05
C VAL A 313 5.58 14.43 1.27
N ILE A 314 4.83 14.64 2.37
CA ILE A 314 5.16 14.05 3.68
C ILE A 314 5.14 12.52 3.59
N ILE A 315 4.10 11.92 3.00
CA ILE A 315 4.00 10.46 2.86
C ILE A 315 5.20 9.90 2.09
N LEU A 316 5.56 10.50 0.95
CA LEU A 316 6.70 10.06 0.13
C LEU A 316 8.04 10.19 0.87
N LEU A 317 8.25 11.30 1.60
CA LEU A 317 9.46 11.52 2.40
C LEU A 317 9.55 10.51 3.54
N MET A 318 8.47 10.36 4.31
CA MET A 318 8.39 9.45 5.45
C MET A 318 8.59 7.99 5.03
N ASN A 319 8.03 7.55 3.91
CA ASN A 319 8.25 6.19 3.38
C ASN A 319 9.73 5.94 3.04
N ARG A 320 10.44 6.93 2.45
CA ARG A 320 11.87 6.79 2.17
C ARG A 320 12.72 6.73 3.43
N VAL A 321 12.44 7.58 4.41
CA VAL A 321 13.14 7.59 5.70
C VAL A 321 12.90 6.28 6.44
N TYR A 322 11.64 5.85 6.52
CA TYR A 322 11.28 4.62 7.22
C TYR A 322 11.86 3.37 6.55
N CYS A 323 11.96 3.31 5.22
CA CYS A 323 12.64 2.19 4.56
C CYS A 323 14.09 2.02 5.05
N ARG A 324 14.84 3.13 5.23
CA ARG A 324 16.19 3.09 5.81
C ARG A 324 16.20 2.71 7.29
N ILE A 325 15.18 3.10 8.04
CA ILE A 325 15.07 2.74 9.46
C ILE A 325 14.70 1.25 9.59
N ALA A 326 13.72 0.78 8.82
CA ALA A 326 13.25 -0.59 8.83
C ALA A 326 14.36 -1.58 8.46
N THR A 327 15.17 -1.28 7.44
CA THR A 327 16.37 -2.08 7.12
C THR A 327 17.30 -2.17 8.33
N ARG A 328 17.69 -1.03 8.92
CA ARG A 328 18.54 -1.02 10.12
C ARG A 328 17.93 -1.74 11.33
N LEU A 329 16.62 -1.65 11.53
CA LEU A 329 15.92 -2.34 12.61
C LEU A 329 15.95 -3.85 12.40
N THR A 330 15.68 -4.32 11.18
CA THR A 330 15.75 -5.76 10.86
C THR A 330 17.18 -6.29 10.99
N ASP A 331 18.19 -5.50 10.60
CA ASP A 331 19.60 -5.87 10.79
C ASP A 331 19.99 -6.00 12.28
N ILE A 332 19.38 -5.19 13.15
CA ILE A 332 19.57 -5.26 14.62
C ILE A 332 18.93 -6.52 15.21
N GLU A 333 17.77 -6.95 14.69
CA GLU A 333 17.07 -8.14 15.15
C GLU A 333 17.84 -9.44 14.91
N ARG A 334 18.73 -9.45 13.91
CA ARG A 334 19.53 -10.61 13.50
C ARG A 334 18.66 -11.87 13.29
N PRO A 335 17.77 -11.85 12.28
CA PRO A 335 17.03 -13.04 11.88
C PRO A 335 17.98 -14.14 11.41
N ARG A 336 17.61 -15.40 11.65
CA ARG A 336 18.48 -16.55 11.35
C ARG A 336 18.51 -16.82 9.86
N THR A 337 17.36 -16.80 9.20
CA THR A 337 17.20 -17.13 7.78
C THR A 337 16.85 -15.89 6.97
N GLN A 338 17.09 -15.95 5.66
CA GLN A 338 16.67 -14.88 4.75
C GLN A 338 15.13 -14.73 4.72
N SER A 339 14.39 -15.83 4.85
CA SER A 339 12.93 -15.82 4.93
C SER A 339 12.45 -15.04 6.17
N GLU A 340 13.02 -15.33 7.36
CA GLU A 340 12.72 -14.58 8.58
C GLU A 340 13.07 -13.08 8.45
N TYR A 341 14.17 -12.76 7.76
CA TYR A 341 14.55 -11.37 7.47
C TYR A 341 13.49 -10.68 6.61
N GLU A 342 13.11 -11.30 5.48
CA GLU A 342 12.13 -10.77 4.55
C GLU A 342 10.74 -10.63 5.22
N ASP A 343 10.31 -11.60 6.03
CA ASP A 343 9.03 -11.57 6.74
C ASP A 343 9.00 -10.45 7.79
N SER A 344 10.05 -10.35 8.61
CA SER A 344 10.16 -9.32 9.64
C SER A 344 10.20 -7.92 9.03
N PHE A 345 11.00 -7.73 7.97
CA PHE A 345 11.07 -6.48 7.22
C PHE A 345 9.71 -6.14 6.58
N THR A 346 9.07 -7.11 5.92
CA THR A 346 7.79 -6.92 5.24
C THR A 346 6.69 -6.52 6.22
N PHE A 347 6.62 -7.16 7.39
CA PHE A 347 5.63 -6.83 8.42
C PHE A 347 5.81 -5.39 8.93
N LYS A 348 7.05 -4.99 9.25
CA LYS A 348 7.36 -3.63 9.72
C LYS A 348 7.06 -2.58 8.65
N MET A 349 7.41 -2.85 7.40
CA MET A 349 7.17 -1.95 6.27
C MET A 349 5.68 -1.83 5.98
N PHE A 350 4.94 -2.94 6.04
CA PHE A 350 3.50 -2.98 5.85
C PHE A 350 2.77 -2.15 6.91
N LEU A 351 3.04 -2.38 8.21
CA LEU A 351 2.38 -1.64 9.30
C LEU A 351 2.56 -0.12 9.17
N PHE A 352 3.79 0.31 8.92
CA PHE A 352 4.09 1.73 8.75
C PHE A 352 3.41 2.30 7.51
N THR A 353 3.55 1.64 6.36
CA THR A 353 2.96 2.11 5.10
C THR A 353 1.43 2.16 5.20
N PHE A 354 0.81 1.18 5.86
CA PHE A 354 -0.62 1.12 6.10
C PHE A 354 -1.08 2.34 6.92
N LEU A 355 -0.47 2.60 8.08
CA LEU A 355 -0.85 3.75 8.90
C LEU A 355 -0.55 5.08 8.20
N ASN A 356 0.60 5.22 7.56
CA ASN A 356 0.98 6.44 6.86
C ASN A 356 0.03 6.77 5.69
N THR A 357 -0.44 5.75 4.97
CA THR A 357 -1.33 5.92 3.82
C THR A 357 -2.80 6.08 4.23
N TYR A 358 -3.28 5.31 5.21
CA TYR A 358 -4.71 5.24 5.55
C TYR A 358 -5.12 6.07 6.77
N SER A 359 -4.19 6.52 7.62
CA SER A 359 -4.53 7.29 8.85
C SER A 359 -5.32 8.57 8.57
N SER A 360 -4.95 9.33 7.53
CA SER A 360 -5.70 10.53 7.14
C SER A 360 -7.11 10.21 6.67
N LEU A 361 -7.30 9.08 5.96
CA LEU A 361 -8.61 8.63 5.50
C LEU A 361 -9.48 8.15 6.66
N ILE A 362 -8.90 7.38 7.60
CA ILE A 362 -9.56 6.94 8.84
C ILE A 362 -10.00 8.15 9.67
N TYR A 363 -9.15 9.16 9.81
CA TYR A 363 -9.51 10.40 10.52
C TYR A 363 -10.72 11.09 9.86
N ILE A 364 -10.67 11.28 8.54
CA ILE A 364 -11.76 11.94 7.80
C ILE A 364 -13.07 11.15 7.91
N ALA A 365 -13.01 9.81 7.88
CA ALA A 365 -14.18 8.95 7.94
C ALA A 365 -14.82 8.90 9.33
N PHE A 366 -14.03 8.73 10.40
CA PHE A 366 -14.56 8.39 11.72
C PHE A 366 -14.51 9.54 12.75
N PHE A 367 -13.54 10.44 12.63
CA PHE A 367 -13.27 11.45 13.67
C PHE A 367 -13.70 12.87 13.25
N LYS A 368 -13.63 13.18 11.96
CA LYS A 368 -13.95 14.52 11.45
C LYS A 368 -15.43 14.88 11.69
N GLY A 369 -15.66 16.04 12.32
CA GLY A 369 -16.99 16.57 12.58
C GLY A 369 -17.81 15.89 13.69
N ARG A 370 -17.38 14.71 14.18
CA ARG A 370 -18.12 13.94 15.20
C ARG A 370 -18.08 14.57 16.60
N PHE A 371 -16.98 15.24 16.94
CA PHE A 371 -16.78 15.86 18.25
C PHE A 371 -17.14 17.35 18.28
N ASN A 372 -17.93 17.81 17.30
CA ASN A 372 -18.44 19.17 17.31
C ASN A 372 -19.62 19.29 18.28
N GLY A 373 -19.53 20.27 19.17
CA GLY A 373 -20.64 20.68 20.03
C GLY A 373 -21.72 21.44 19.25
N TYR A 374 -22.76 21.88 19.96
CA TYR A 374 -23.84 22.68 19.38
C TYR A 374 -23.49 24.19 19.41
N PRO A 375 -24.15 25.03 18.57
CA PRO A 375 -23.98 26.48 18.64
C PRO A 375 -24.34 26.98 20.04
N GLY A 376 -23.37 27.50 20.78
CA GLY A 376 -23.48 27.90 22.19
C GLY A 376 -22.46 27.22 23.11
N LYS A 377 -22.15 25.95 22.87
CA LYS A 377 -21.05 25.22 23.53
C LYS A 377 -20.22 24.48 22.48
N PRO A 378 -19.37 25.19 21.73
CA PRO A 378 -18.56 24.54 20.70
C PRO A 378 -17.62 23.53 21.34
N GLY A 379 -17.52 22.35 20.72
CA GLY A 379 -16.48 21.37 21.06
C GLY A 379 -15.13 22.03 20.85
N THR A 380 -14.36 22.16 21.93
CA THR A 380 -13.00 22.70 21.89
C THR A 380 -12.05 21.61 22.33
N LEU A 381 -11.01 21.39 21.53
CA LEU A 381 -9.89 20.51 21.88
C LEU A 381 -8.68 21.42 22.09
N PHE A 382 -8.14 21.42 23.30
CA PHE A 382 -7.04 22.31 23.70
C PHE A 382 -7.31 23.81 23.40
N GLY A 383 -8.56 24.26 23.58
CA GLY A 383 -8.95 25.66 23.38
C GLY A 383 -9.22 26.09 21.92
N TYR A 384 -8.88 25.26 20.94
CA TYR A 384 -9.15 25.52 19.52
C TYR A 384 -10.48 24.89 19.07
N SER A 385 -11.15 25.53 18.10
CA SER A 385 -12.35 24.98 17.46
C SER A 385 -11.98 23.80 16.57
N LEU A 386 -12.73 22.70 16.69
CA LEU A 386 -12.57 21.53 15.82
C LEU A 386 -12.97 21.80 14.37
N ASP A 387 -12.41 21.02 13.45
CA ASP A 387 -12.74 21.07 12.02
C ASP A 387 -14.21 20.69 11.78
N THR A 388 -14.98 21.60 11.17
CA THR A 388 -16.40 21.41 10.89
C THR A 388 -16.63 20.74 9.54
N CYS A 389 -17.62 19.84 9.45
CA CYS A 389 -18.07 19.33 8.16
C CYS A 389 -18.76 20.45 7.37
N GLU A 390 -18.50 20.52 6.06
CA GLU A 390 -19.17 21.49 5.19
C GLU A 390 -20.60 20.99 4.89
N GLY A 391 -21.63 21.79 5.20
CA GLY A 391 -23.02 21.46 4.82
C GLY A 391 -23.61 20.20 5.45
N GLY A 392 -23.14 19.76 6.62
CA GLY A 392 -23.68 18.59 7.33
C GLY A 392 -23.14 17.22 6.90
N ALA A 393 -22.36 17.14 5.82
CA ALA A 393 -21.70 15.90 5.39
C ALA A 393 -20.19 16.08 5.24
N CYS A 394 -19.40 15.16 5.82
CA CYS A 394 -17.94 15.18 5.71
C CYS A 394 -17.41 14.41 4.47
N MET A 395 -18.30 13.85 3.66
CA MET A 395 -18.00 12.88 2.60
C MET A 395 -17.27 13.48 1.37
N ARG A 396 -17.08 14.80 1.30
CA ARG A 396 -16.37 15.47 0.18
C ARG A 396 -14.92 14.97 -0.02
N PHE A 397 -14.32 14.35 0.99
CA PHE A 397 -12.87 14.07 1.04
C PHE A 397 -12.50 12.59 1.23
N ALA A 398 -13.45 11.70 1.46
CA ALA A 398 -13.19 10.26 1.58
C ALA A 398 -14.03 9.53 0.52
N PHE A 399 -13.35 9.00 -0.49
CA PHE A 399 -13.98 8.07 -1.43
C PHE A 399 -14.43 6.82 -0.64
N SER A 400 -15.71 6.48 -0.80
CA SER A 400 -16.39 5.30 -0.29
C SER A 400 -16.44 5.16 1.24
N TRP A 401 -17.61 5.39 1.85
CA TRP A 401 -18.26 4.46 2.78
C TRP A 401 -19.68 4.96 3.11
N PRO A 402 -20.68 4.06 3.24
CA PRO A 402 -22.04 4.43 3.56
C PRO A 402 -22.16 4.64 5.08
N SER A 403 -22.47 5.86 5.50
CA SER A 403 -22.87 6.15 6.89
C SER A 403 -24.27 6.76 6.92
N SER A 404 -25.21 6.10 6.24
CA SER A 404 -26.63 6.47 6.19
C SER A 404 -27.35 6.34 7.53
N TRP A 405 -26.74 5.71 8.55
CA TRP A 405 -27.38 5.51 9.86
C TRP A 405 -27.02 6.53 10.93
N TRP A 406 -26.05 7.43 10.70
CA TRP A 406 -25.58 8.37 11.74
C TRP A 406 -25.40 9.83 11.28
N ALA A 407 -25.72 10.15 10.01
CA ALA A 407 -25.58 11.51 9.45
C ALA A 407 -26.78 12.45 9.74
N SER A 408 -27.73 12.06 10.59
CA SER A 408 -28.97 12.82 10.83
C SER A 408 -28.83 14.07 11.75
N LYS A 409 -27.66 14.32 12.36
CA LYS A 409 -27.52 15.36 13.42
C LYS A 409 -26.37 16.35 13.22
N SER A 410 -26.18 16.95 12.04
CA SER A 410 -25.09 17.93 11.85
C SER A 410 -25.43 19.19 11.05
N LEU A 411 -26.71 19.49 10.85
CA LEU A 411 -27.14 20.79 10.32
C LEU A 411 -27.80 21.59 11.44
N ALA A 412 -27.04 22.49 12.06
CA ALA A 412 -27.58 23.45 13.00
C ALA A 412 -28.22 24.59 12.21
N THR A 413 -29.53 24.73 12.30
CA THR A 413 -30.29 25.85 11.75
C THR A 413 -30.18 27.02 12.72
N CYS A 414 -29.81 28.19 12.20
CA CYS A 414 -29.76 29.43 12.97
C CYS A 414 -30.97 30.29 12.60
N ARG A 415 -31.82 30.61 13.59
CA ARG A 415 -32.85 31.64 13.44
C ARG A 415 -32.21 33.00 13.73
N ARG A 416 -32.51 34.00 12.90
CA ARG A 416 -32.16 35.40 13.18
C ARG A 416 -32.93 35.91 14.39
#